data_AF-A0A4R3HYT3-F1
#
_entry.id   AF-A0A4R3HYT3-F1
#
_cell.length_a   1.000
_cell.length_b   1.000
_cell.length_c   1.000
_cell.angle_alpha   90.00
_cell.angle_beta   90.00
_cell.angle_gamma   90.00
#
_symmetry.space_group_name_H-M   'P 1'
#
loop_
_entity.id
_entity.type
_entity.pdbx_description
1 polymer ?
#
loop_
_entity_poly.entity_id
_entity_poly.type
_entity_poly.pdbx_seq_one_letter_code
_entity_poly.pdbx_strand_id
1 'polypeptide(L)' 'MKFNVNWNLDMGDKQHKAGDVIDLKEKEAEPLVASGVLTPVGKAAEGAEGGTGSTQ' A
#
# COMPACT_ATOMS: atom_id res chain seq x y z
N MET A 1 -3.87 -9.44 6.99
CA MET A 1 -4.60 -8.94 5.80
C MET A 1 -3.55 -8.54 4.79
N LYS A 2 -3.74 -8.83 3.50
CA LYS A 2 -2.68 -8.62 2.51
C LYS A 2 -2.71 -7.19 1.96
N PHE A 3 -1.55 -6.56 1.86
CA PHE A 3 -1.36 -5.24 1.31
C PHE A 3 -0.23 -5.25 0.27
N ASN A 4 -0.45 -4.57 -0.85
CA ASN A 4 0.55 -4.35 -1.88
C ASN A 4 1.33 -3.08 -1.55
N VAL A 5 2.65 -3.19 -1.54
CA VAL A 5 3.55 -2.05 -1.37
C VAL A 5 3.58 -1.24 -2.66
N ASN A 6 3.28 0.05 -2.58
CA ASN A 6 3.20 0.89 -3.77
C ASN A 6 4.56 1.54 -4.13
N TRP A 7 5.41 1.78 -3.13
CA TRP A 7 6.70 2.47 -3.31
C TRP A 7 7.88 1.70 -2.68
N ASN A 8 8.16 1.95 -1.41
CA ASN A 8 9.15 1.21 -0.64
C ASN A 8 8.75 1.34 0.82
N LEU A 9 8.62 0.21 1.50
CA LEU A 9 8.22 0.19 2.90
C LEU A 9 9.38 -0.35 3.71
N ASP A 10 9.94 0.51 4.55
CA ASP A 10 10.95 0.13 5.53
C ASP A 10 10.25 -0.12 6.87
N MET A 11 10.33 -1.36 7.34
CA MET A 11 9.77 -1.78 8.63
C MET A 11 10.85 -1.96 9.70
N GLY A 12 12.02 -1.34 9.52
CA GLY A 12 13.18 -1.52 10.39
C GLY A 12 13.86 -2.88 10.23
N ASP A 13 13.13 -3.97 10.40
CA ASP A 13 13.66 -5.34 10.28
C ASP A 13 13.69 -5.86 8.84
N LYS A 14 12.83 -5.31 7.96
CA LYS A 14 12.71 -5.69 6.55
C LYS A 14 12.35 -4.51 5.66
N GLN A 15 12.99 -4.44 4.50
CA GLN A 15 12.58 -3.58 3.40
C GLN A 15 11.75 -4.36 2.39
N HIS A 16 10.57 -3.84 2.11
CA HIS A 16 9.69 -4.32 1.06
C HIS A 16 9.69 -3.32 -0.09
N LYS A 17 9.82 -3.84 -1.32
CA LYS A 17 9.85 -3.03 -2.55
C LYS A 17 8.45 -2.85 -3.12
N ALA A 18 8.27 -1.86 -4.01
CA ALA A 18 7.04 -1.72 -4.78
C ALA A 18 6.66 -3.02 -5.49
N GLY A 19 5.38 -3.39 -5.42
CA GLY A 19 4.83 -4.64 -5.95
C GLY A 19 4.96 -5.84 -5.00
N ASP A 20 5.63 -5.69 -3.86
CA ASP A 20 5.68 -6.74 -2.84
C ASP A 20 4.34 -6.80 -2.10
N VAL A 21 3.87 -8.03 -1.83
CA VAL A 21 2.62 -8.26 -1.10
C VAL A 21 2.97 -8.74 0.31
N ILE A 22 2.63 -7.92 1.29
CA ILE A 22 2.90 -8.18 2.70
C ILE A 22 1.60 -8.46 3.45
N ASP A 23 1.67 -9.27 4.50
CA ASP A 23 0.55 -9.42 5.43
C ASP A 23 0.75 -8.50 6.63
N LEU A 24 -0.18 -7.56 6.82
CA LEU A 24 -0.21 -6.67 7.97
C LEU A 24 -1.57 -6.74 8.68
N LYS A 25 -1.59 -6.26 9.92
CA LYS A 25 -2.84 -5.95 10.61
C LYS A 25 -3.43 -4.66 10.06
N GLU A 26 -4.75 -4.61 9.93
CA GLU A 26 -5.46 -3.43 9.41
C GLU A 26 -5.08 -2.16 10.19
N LYS A 27 -5.06 -2.20 11.52
CA LYS A 27 -4.64 -1.08 12.38
C LYS A 27 -3.24 -0.53 12.10
N GLU A 28 -2.30 -1.40 11.71
CA GLU A 28 -0.92 -0.99 11.41
C GLU A 28 -0.79 -0.52 9.95
N ALA A 29 -1.60 -1.10 9.06
CA ALA A 29 -1.66 -0.71 7.66
C ALA A 29 -2.49 0.55 7.43
N GLU A 30 -3.48 0.89 8.26
CA GLU A 30 -4.34 2.07 8.14
C GLU A 30 -3.56 3.37 7.85
N PRO A 31 -2.57 3.77 8.66
CA PRO A 31 -1.79 4.98 8.37
C PRO A 31 -0.95 4.85 7.09
N LEU A 32 -0.49 3.65 6.75
CA LEU A 32 0.31 3.40 5.54
C LEU A 32 -0.57 3.40 4.27
N VAL A 33 -1.80 2.93 4.37
CA VAL A 33 -2.80 2.95 3.30
C VAL A 33 -3.32 4.38 3.12
N ALA A 34 -3.60 5.09 4.20
CA ALA A 34 -4.00 6.50 4.15
C ALA A 34 -2.90 7.41 3.55
N SER A 35 -1.63 7.06 3.76
CA SER A 35 -0.48 7.74 3.16
C SER A 35 -0.20 7.30 1.71
N GLY A 36 -0.89 6.27 1.19
CA GLY A 36 -0.67 5.73 -0.16
C GLY A 36 0.58 4.86 -0.30
N VAL A 37 1.21 4.45 0.81
CA VAL A 37 2.36 3.53 0.83
C VAL A 37 1.94 2.09 0.60
N LEU A 38 0.77 1.71 1.15
CA LEU A 38 0.18 0.38 1.04
C LEU A 38 -1.18 0.42 0.35
N THR A 39 -1.54 -0.66 -0.35
CA THR A 39 -2.88 -0.83 -0.96
C THR A 39 -3.46 -2.19 -0.57
N PRO A 40 -4.66 -2.28 0.02
CA PRO A 40 -5.26 -3.56 0.40
C PRO A 40 -5.48 -4.47 -0.82
N VAL A 41 -4.91 -5.68 -0.78
CA VAL A 41 -5.05 -6.68 -1.85
C VAL A 41 -6.39 -7.39 -1.70
N GLY A 42 -7.25 -7.23 -2.70
CA GLY A 42 -8.58 -7.86 -2.74
C GLY A 42 -9.75 -6.92 -2.44
N LYS A 43 -9.48 -5.70 -1.95
CA LYS A 43 -10.43 -4.61 -2.05
C LYS A 43 -10.11 -3.92 -3.37
N ALA A 44 -10.93 -4.16 -4.40
CA ALA A 44 -10.84 -3.39 -5.64
C ALA A 44 -10.71 -1.92 -5.23
N ALA A 45 -9.65 -1.27 -5.68
CA ALA A 45 -9.39 0.12 -5.41
C ALA A 45 -10.44 0.97 -6.16
N GLU A 46 -11.71 0.89 -5.79
CA GLU A 46 -12.82 1.71 -6.31
C GLU A 46 -12.74 3.16 -5.83
N GLY A 47 -11.58 3.63 -5.37
CA GLY A 47 -11.45 4.97 -4.79
C GLY A 47 -10.04 5.51 -4.66
N ALA A 48 -9.04 4.95 -5.35
CA ALA A 48 -7.76 5.64 -5.53
C ALA A 48 -7.80 6.57 -6.77
N GLU A 49 -8.90 7.30 -6.95
CA GLU A 49 -8.90 8.59 -7.62
C GLU A 49 -8.27 9.60 -6.67
N GLY A 50 -6.94 9.61 -6.62
CA GLY A 50 -6.20 10.48 -5.71
C GLY A 50 -4.71 10.27 -5.81
N GLY A 51 -4.11 10.61 -6.96
CA GLY A 51 -2.66 10.85 -7.02
C GLY A 51 -1.82 9.81 -7.76
N THR A 52 -2.28 9.28 -8.89
CA THR A 52 -1.36 9.10 -10.03
C THR A 52 -1.99 9.82 -11.21
N GLY A 53 -1.82 11.14 -11.20
CA GLY A 53 -1.98 11.94 -12.41
C GLY A 53 -0.89 11.55 -13.40
N SER A 54 -1.13 10.46 -14.11
CA SER A 54 -0.60 10.23 -15.44
C SER A 54 -1.82 10.02 -16.33
N THR A 55 -2.50 11.12 -16.61
CA THR A 55 -3.40 11.21 -17.75
C THR A 55 -2.74 12.13 -18.78
N GLN A 56 -2.65 11.56 -19.99
CA GLN A 56 -2.21 12.13 -21.27
C GLN A 56 -0.71 12.16 -21.57
#